data_AF-A0A0P0KFX1-F1
#
_entry.id   AF-A0A0P0KFX1-F1
#
_cell.length_a   1.000
_cell.length_b   1.000
_cell.length_c   1.000
_cell.angle_alpha   90.00
_cell.angle_beta   90.00
_cell.angle_gamma   90.00
#
_symmetry.space_group_name_H-M   'P 1'
#
loop_
_entity.id
_entity.type
_entity.pdbx_description
1 polymer ?
#
loop_
_entity_poly.entity_id
_entity_poly.type
_entity_poly.pdbx_seq_one_letter_code
_entity_poly.pdbx_strand_id
1 'polypeptide(L)'
;GSYGLSGEHIVSDLAFSFKHARVVRMGNKLWYQRARGTNEPGGFIDGFIGDFMQSERDLPARRFLEVAQEDEDEAKKYIHALIDSASIGAILDNTIWLGFYMSGGIGFSNTVGGAALAGNILEDFADELVELIHRYTKGVRTIPPKWDVVRFIVDAIVQYTMESYEKFPLLAEFHWGGAHRISVIGAMGASAAGILTGSSTMALWGAHHAIALVMKEGWLRTGWAGQEIQDHIGLPYLCSFRHEEGNLTELRGLNYPMQSFSAAHGAIRDTAVYSAMMGRGTAWCASPVVKVAFADPHLVFDFKHPRLCIAKACLRQFMPAGERDPSLPAH
;
A
#
# COMPACT_ATOMS: atom_id res chain seq x y z
N GLY A 1 35.29 16.27 -14.81
CA GLY A 1 34.49 17.49 -14.55
C GLY A 1 34.93 18.17 -13.27
N SER A 2 34.12 18.12 -12.21
CA SER A 2 34.38 18.81 -10.93
C SER A 2 35.68 18.42 -10.20
N TYR A 3 36.20 17.22 -10.48
CA TYR A 3 37.44 16.71 -9.90
C TYR A 3 38.60 16.63 -10.90
N GLY A 4 38.46 17.22 -12.10
CA GLY A 4 39.51 17.20 -13.13
C GLY A 4 39.79 15.84 -13.78
N LEU A 5 39.09 14.77 -13.38
CA LEU A 5 39.26 13.41 -13.93
C LEU A 5 38.67 13.29 -15.35
N SER A 6 39.35 12.54 -16.22
CA SER A 6 38.97 12.24 -17.60
C SER A 6 39.56 10.90 -18.10
N GLY A 7 38.88 9.80 -17.80
CA GLY A 7 39.16 8.49 -18.42
C GLY A 7 40.28 7.66 -17.76
N GLU A 8 40.80 8.07 -16.60
CA GLU A 8 41.76 7.30 -15.83
C GLU A 8 41.11 6.08 -15.15
N HIS A 9 41.92 5.15 -14.63
CA HIS A 9 41.44 3.93 -13.96
C HIS A 9 40.48 4.21 -12.79
N ILE A 10 40.64 5.31 -12.05
CA ILE A 10 39.72 5.67 -10.97
C ILE A 10 38.28 5.90 -11.46
N VAL A 11 38.09 6.23 -12.75
CA VAL A 11 36.75 6.36 -13.37
C VAL A 11 36.02 5.01 -13.39
N SER A 12 36.71 3.88 -13.50
CA SER A 12 36.05 2.56 -13.42
C SER A 12 35.52 2.27 -12.02
N ASP A 13 36.24 2.66 -10.97
CA ASP A 13 35.79 2.48 -9.58
C ASP A 13 34.56 3.34 -9.30
N LEU A 14 34.56 4.58 -9.79
CA LEU A 14 33.38 5.46 -9.74
C LEU A 14 32.21 4.85 -10.50
N ALA A 15 32.43 4.34 -11.72
CA ALA A 15 31.38 3.71 -12.52
C ALA A 15 30.80 2.47 -11.82
N PHE A 16 31.63 1.63 -11.22
CA PHE A 16 31.18 0.47 -10.44
C PHE A 16 30.40 0.89 -9.19
N SER A 17 30.87 1.92 -8.49
CA SER A 17 30.18 2.48 -7.32
C SER A 17 28.78 2.98 -7.67
N PHE A 18 28.66 3.80 -8.72
CA PHE A 18 27.38 4.39 -9.13
C PHE A 18 26.41 3.40 -9.77
N LYS A 19 26.90 2.29 -10.35
CA LYS A 19 26.06 1.29 -11.02
C LYS A 19 25.77 0.04 -10.18
N HIS A 20 26.58 -0.24 -9.15
CA HIS A 20 26.49 -1.49 -8.40
C HIS A 20 26.69 -1.28 -6.89
N ALA A 21 27.87 -0.82 -6.46
CA ALA A 21 28.25 -0.94 -5.04
C ALA A 21 27.42 -0.07 -4.10
N ARG A 22 26.90 1.08 -4.58
CA ARG A 22 26.19 2.06 -3.75
C ARG A 22 24.85 2.50 -4.31
N VAL A 23 24.41 1.92 -5.42
CA VAL A 23 23.13 2.31 -6.02
C VAL A 23 21.97 1.70 -5.25
N VAL A 24 21.04 2.54 -4.80
CA VAL A 24 19.73 2.10 -4.34
C VAL A 24 18.78 2.19 -5.53
N ARG A 25 18.28 1.04 -5.96
CA ARG A 25 17.28 0.93 -7.03
C ARG A 25 15.90 0.89 -6.41
N MET A 26 14.90 1.48 -7.07
CA MET A 26 13.51 1.35 -6.62
C MET A 26 12.99 -0.08 -6.84
N GLY A 27 13.45 -0.75 -7.90
CA GLY A 27 13.04 -2.11 -8.20
C GLY A 27 14.13 -2.99 -8.81
N ASN A 28 14.13 -4.26 -8.43
CA ASN A 28 15.01 -5.27 -9.00
C ASN A 28 14.46 -5.86 -10.30
N LYS A 29 15.30 -6.61 -11.01
CA LYS A 29 14.88 -7.38 -12.19
C LYS A 29 13.87 -8.46 -11.80
N LEU A 30 13.03 -8.84 -12.76
CA LEU A 30 11.96 -9.82 -12.55
C LEU A 30 12.33 -11.21 -13.07
N TRP A 31 11.52 -12.20 -12.66
CA TRP A 31 11.58 -13.55 -13.22
C TRP A 31 11.35 -13.54 -14.73
N TYR A 32 11.93 -14.52 -15.42
CA TYR A 32 11.97 -14.58 -16.88
C TYR A 32 10.59 -14.46 -17.56
N GLN A 33 9.56 -15.10 -17.01
CA GLN A 33 8.20 -15.06 -17.57
C GLN A 33 7.58 -13.66 -17.60
N ARG A 34 8.08 -12.75 -16.76
CA ARG A 34 7.65 -11.35 -16.66
C ARG A 34 8.86 -10.42 -16.77
N ALA A 35 9.86 -10.80 -17.56
CA ALA A 35 11.15 -10.13 -17.60
C ALA A 35 11.00 -8.62 -17.86
N ARG A 36 11.54 -7.83 -16.93
CA ARG A 36 11.65 -6.38 -17.01
C ARG A 36 12.98 -5.93 -16.42
N GLY A 37 13.39 -4.72 -16.79
CA GLY A 37 14.59 -4.08 -16.26
C GLY A 37 14.47 -3.74 -14.78
N THR A 38 15.48 -3.05 -14.27
CA THR A 38 15.43 -2.46 -12.93
C THR A 38 14.53 -1.22 -12.92
N ASN A 39 14.01 -0.85 -11.76
CA ASN A 39 13.11 0.30 -11.54
C ASN A 39 11.76 0.21 -12.24
N GLU A 40 11.27 -1.01 -12.45
CA GLU A 40 9.93 -1.26 -12.99
C GLU A 40 8.99 -1.63 -11.83
N PRO A 41 7.68 -1.29 -11.88
CA PRO A 41 6.76 -1.46 -10.74
C PRO A 41 6.73 -2.86 -10.17
N GLY A 42 6.81 -3.89 -11.03
CA GLY A 42 6.84 -5.29 -10.61
C GLY A 42 8.01 -5.65 -9.69
N GLY A 43 9.08 -4.85 -9.70
CA GLY A 43 10.31 -5.08 -8.95
C GLY A 43 10.40 -4.27 -7.67
N PHE A 44 9.45 -3.38 -7.41
CA PHE A 44 9.37 -2.62 -6.17
C PHE A 44 9.06 -3.56 -5.01
N ILE A 45 9.71 -3.31 -3.88
CA ILE A 45 9.30 -3.95 -2.63
C ILE A 45 8.18 -3.13 -1.99
N ASP A 46 7.25 -3.79 -1.32
CA ASP A 46 6.06 -3.14 -0.74
C ASP A 46 6.46 -2.04 0.25
N GLY A 47 7.54 -2.22 1.02
CA GLY A 47 8.02 -1.18 1.94
C GLY A 47 8.56 0.08 1.27
N PHE A 48 9.05 -0.01 0.03
CA PHE A 48 9.44 1.21 -0.71
C PHE A 48 8.23 2.02 -1.15
N ILE A 49 7.07 1.37 -1.34
CA ILE A 49 5.82 2.06 -1.65
C ILE A 49 5.46 2.98 -0.49
N GLY A 50 5.38 2.43 0.72
CA GLY A 50 5.18 3.25 1.92
C GLY A 50 6.28 4.28 2.17
N ASP A 51 7.52 4.01 1.76
CA ASP A 51 8.62 4.96 1.97
C ASP A 51 8.59 6.18 1.05
N PHE A 52 8.21 6.03 -0.22
CA PHE A 52 8.14 7.21 -1.08
C PHE A 52 6.93 8.10 -0.81
N MET A 53 5.93 7.63 -0.07
CA MET A 53 4.83 8.46 0.39
C MET A 53 5.30 9.49 1.41
N GLN A 54 4.67 10.67 1.40
CA GLN A 54 5.02 11.80 2.27
C GLN A 54 3.81 12.39 3.01
N SER A 55 2.64 11.75 2.92
CA SER A 55 1.39 12.23 3.51
C SER A 55 1.46 12.40 5.02
N GLU A 56 2.26 11.58 5.69
CA GLU A 56 2.47 11.59 7.14
C GLU A 56 3.57 12.54 7.62
N ARG A 57 4.34 13.14 6.71
CA ARG A 57 5.64 13.76 7.06
C ARG A 57 5.58 14.90 8.08
N ASP A 58 4.43 15.56 8.20
CA ASP A 58 4.21 16.67 9.13
C ASP A 58 3.52 16.20 10.44
N LEU A 59 3.16 14.92 10.52
CA LEU A 59 2.61 14.30 11.72
C LEU A 59 3.73 13.91 12.69
N PRO A 60 3.52 13.98 14.01
CA PRO A 60 4.50 13.51 14.98
C PRO A 60 4.92 12.05 14.76
N ALA A 61 6.21 11.73 14.82
CA ALA A 61 6.68 10.34 14.79
C ALA A 61 6.45 9.68 16.17
N ARG A 62 5.20 9.36 16.48
CA ARG A 62 4.75 8.75 17.74
C ARG A 62 3.95 7.50 17.47
N ARG A 63 3.90 6.59 18.44
CA ARG A 63 3.08 5.38 18.32
C ARG A 63 1.63 5.77 18.14
N PHE A 64 0.98 5.25 17.10
CA PHE A 64 -0.41 5.57 16.81
C PHE A 64 -1.33 5.39 18.03
N LEU A 65 -1.12 4.31 18.81
CA LEU A 65 -1.93 4.03 19.99
C LEU A 65 -1.87 5.14 21.05
N GLU A 66 -0.76 5.87 21.16
CA GLU A 66 -0.65 7.03 22.06
C GLU A 66 -1.48 8.20 21.52
N VAL A 67 -1.33 8.50 20.23
CA VAL A 67 -2.07 9.57 19.55
C VAL A 67 -3.58 9.32 19.64
N ALA A 68 -4.03 8.11 19.27
CA ALA A 68 -5.43 7.73 19.31
C ALA A 68 -6.03 7.75 20.72
N GLN A 69 -5.23 7.63 21.78
CA GLN A 69 -5.72 7.78 23.15
C GLN A 69 -5.80 9.25 23.59
N GLU A 70 -4.92 10.10 23.11
CA GLU A 70 -4.84 11.52 23.47
C GLU A 70 -5.84 12.37 22.71
N ASP A 71 -5.92 12.18 21.38
CA ASP A 71 -6.70 13.03 20.48
C ASP A 71 -7.22 12.19 19.29
N GLU A 72 -8.55 12.03 19.23
CA GLU A 72 -9.22 11.29 18.17
C GLU A 72 -9.05 11.97 16.80
N ASP A 73 -9.15 13.29 16.75
CA ASP A 73 -9.08 14.05 15.50
C ASP A 73 -7.65 14.05 14.94
N GLU A 74 -6.63 14.10 15.81
CA GLU A 74 -5.24 13.91 15.40
C GLU A 74 -5.02 12.49 14.86
N ALA A 75 -5.58 11.46 15.50
CA ALA A 75 -5.44 10.09 15.04
C ALA A 75 -6.10 9.83 13.67
N LYS A 76 -7.23 10.50 13.37
CA LYS A 76 -7.83 10.45 12.03
C LYS A 76 -6.88 10.94 10.94
N LYS A 77 -6.05 11.96 11.22
CA LYS A 77 -5.03 12.44 10.25
C LYS A 77 -4.00 11.37 9.90
N TYR A 78 -3.59 10.53 10.85
CA TYR A 78 -2.67 9.42 10.60
C TYR A 78 -3.32 8.37 9.69
N ILE A 79 -4.55 7.99 9.99
CA ILE A 79 -5.30 7.03 9.18
C ILE A 79 -5.59 7.57 7.77
N HIS A 80 -5.85 8.87 7.61
CA HIS A 80 -6.02 9.46 6.27
C HIS A 80 -4.70 9.48 5.47
N ALA A 81 -3.55 9.68 6.12
CA ALA A 81 -2.25 9.52 5.49
C ALA A 81 -1.95 8.06 5.10
N LEU A 82 -2.40 7.08 5.91
CA LEU A 82 -2.38 5.66 5.54
C LEU A 82 -3.21 5.39 4.28
N ILE A 83 -4.40 5.98 4.18
CA ILE A 83 -5.27 5.82 3.00
C ILE A 83 -4.62 6.41 1.75
N ASP A 84 -3.97 7.58 1.84
CA ASP A 84 -3.21 8.16 0.74
C ASP A 84 -2.16 7.19 0.17
N SER A 85 -1.44 6.50 1.06
CA SER A 85 -0.47 5.46 0.68
C SER A 85 -1.17 4.28 0.01
N ALA A 86 -2.22 3.75 0.63
CA ALA A 86 -2.99 2.61 0.12
C ALA A 86 -3.56 2.87 -1.29
N SER A 87 -4.02 4.10 -1.54
CA SER A 87 -4.49 4.55 -2.85
C SER A 87 -3.38 4.51 -3.92
N ILE A 88 -2.15 4.93 -3.58
CA ILE A 88 -1.02 4.83 -4.50
C ILE A 88 -0.62 3.37 -4.72
N GLY A 89 -0.64 2.54 -3.67
CA GLY A 89 -0.48 1.09 -3.79
C GLY A 89 -1.49 0.48 -4.76
N ALA A 90 -2.76 0.92 -4.73
CA ALA A 90 -3.79 0.48 -5.67
C ALA A 90 -3.50 0.91 -7.12
N ILE A 91 -3.04 2.14 -7.34
CA ILE A 91 -2.75 2.65 -8.69
C ILE A 91 -1.53 1.95 -9.29
N LEU A 92 -0.45 1.81 -8.53
CA LEU A 92 0.78 1.16 -8.99
C LEU A 92 0.54 -0.31 -9.33
N ASP A 93 -0.17 -1.04 -8.46
CA ASP A 93 -0.45 -2.45 -8.68
C ASP A 93 -1.48 -2.65 -9.79
N ASN A 94 -2.66 -2.04 -9.67
CA ASN A 94 -3.79 -2.40 -10.52
C ASN A 94 -3.80 -1.64 -11.84
N THR A 95 -3.55 -0.34 -11.80
CA THR A 95 -3.71 0.49 -13.00
C THR A 95 -2.47 0.41 -13.88
N ILE A 96 -1.28 0.51 -13.26
CA ILE A 96 -0.01 0.55 -13.99
C ILE A 96 0.54 -0.87 -14.19
N TRP A 97 0.85 -1.61 -13.13
CA TRP A 97 1.53 -2.89 -13.27
C TRP A 97 0.62 -3.96 -13.91
N LEU A 98 -0.43 -4.39 -13.23
CA LEU A 98 -1.28 -5.46 -13.70
C LEU A 98 -2.14 -5.03 -14.88
N GLY A 99 -2.72 -3.82 -14.82
CA GLY A 99 -3.65 -3.31 -15.82
C GLY A 99 -3.00 -2.86 -17.13
N PHE A 100 -1.73 -2.48 -17.11
CA PHE A 100 -1.01 -2.05 -18.32
C PHE A 100 0.17 -2.96 -18.67
N TYR A 101 1.12 -3.16 -17.75
CA TYR A 101 2.34 -3.94 -18.05
C TYR A 101 2.09 -5.44 -18.26
N MET A 102 1.17 -6.03 -17.50
CA MET A 102 0.95 -7.48 -17.46
C MET A 102 -0.30 -7.95 -18.20
N SER A 103 -1.22 -7.04 -18.55
CA SER A 103 -2.45 -7.38 -19.30
C SER A 103 -2.68 -6.43 -20.47
N GLY A 104 -3.04 -5.16 -20.20
CA GLY A 104 -3.39 -4.16 -21.20
C GLY A 104 -4.88 -4.14 -21.56
N GLY A 105 -5.24 -3.29 -22.53
CA GLY A 105 -6.63 -3.07 -22.94
C GLY A 105 -7.34 -2.01 -22.09
N ILE A 106 -8.59 -2.26 -21.69
CA ILE A 106 -9.35 -1.34 -20.81
C ILE A 106 -8.67 -1.22 -19.42
N GLY A 107 -7.96 -2.28 -18.99
CA GLY A 107 -7.23 -2.32 -17.73
C GLY A 107 -8.14 -2.44 -16.50
N PHE A 108 -7.62 -2.02 -15.35
CA PHE A 108 -8.26 -2.20 -14.03
C PHE A 108 -8.56 -0.87 -13.31
N SER A 109 -8.65 0.22 -14.07
CA SER A 109 -8.84 1.58 -13.54
C SER A 109 -10.18 1.74 -12.80
N ASN A 110 -11.27 1.21 -13.35
CA ASN A 110 -12.61 1.26 -12.76
C ASN A 110 -12.91 0.11 -11.79
N THR A 111 -12.17 -1.00 -11.83
CA THR A 111 -12.43 -2.19 -11.01
C THR A 111 -11.74 -2.19 -9.65
N VAL A 112 -10.64 -1.45 -9.48
CA VAL A 112 -9.97 -1.38 -8.17
C VAL A 112 -9.38 0.00 -7.86
N GLY A 113 -8.77 0.67 -8.85
CA GLY A 113 -8.20 2.00 -8.65
C GLY A 113 -9.22 2.99 -8.09
N GLY A 114 -10.44 2.99 -8.65
CA GLY A 114 -11.55 3.83 -8.18
C GLY A 114 -12.03 3.55 -6.75
N ALA A 115 -12.07 2.28 -6.31
CA ALA A 115 -12.53 1.95 -4.94
C ALA A 115 -11.61 2.47 -3.84
N ALA A 116 -10.30 2.57 -4.13
CA ALA A 116 -9.34 3.12 -3.19
C ALA A 116 -9.24 4.65 -3.25
N LEU A 117 -9.96 5.31 -4.18
CA LEU A 117 -9.78 6.74 -4.48
C LEU A 117 -11.05 7.57 -4.35
N ALA A 118 -12.24 6.95 -4.31
CA ALA A 118 -13.49 7.65 -4.51
C ALA A 118 -14.54 7.34 -3.44
N GLY A 119 -15.42 8.32 -3.20
CA GLY A 119 -16.59 8.18 -2.34
C GLY A 119 -16.34 8.35 -0.83
N ASN A 120 -15.09 8.61 -0.41
CA ASN A 120 -14.67 8.67 0.99
C ASN A 120 -15.04 7.42 1.82
N ILE A 121 -15.19 6.27 1.15
CA ILE A 121 -15.70 5.04 1.77
C ILE A 121 -14.66 4.42 2.70
N LEU A 122 -13.39 4.40 2.27
CA LEU A 122 -12.33 3.83 3.09
C LEU A 122 -12.03 4.74 4.29
N GLU A 123 -12.16 6.04 4.12
CA GLU A 123 -12.05 7.06 5.16
C GLU A 123 -13.12 6.88 6.22
N ASP A 124 -14.38 6.71 5.83
CA ASP A 124 -15.49 6.50 6.76
C ASP A 124 -15.27 5.25 7.62
N PHE A 125 -14.89 4.13 6.98
CA PHE A 125 -14.56 2.90 7.71
C PHE A 125 -13.33 3.04 8.60
N ALA A 126 -12.32 3.79 8.16
CA ALA A 126 -11.11 3.96 8.92
C ALA A 126 -11.27 4.96 10.07
N ASP A 127 -12.14 5.96 9.94
CA ASP A 127 -12.54 6.86 11.02
C ASP A 127 -13.30 6.09 12.12
N GLU A 128 -14.19 5.16 11.75
CA GLU A 128 -14.83 4.25 12.72
C GLU A 128 -13.77 3.40 13.44
N LEU A 129 -12.77 2.87 12.72
CA LEU A 129 -11.66 2.15 13.35
C LEU A 129 -10.92 3.03 14.37
N VAL A 130 -10.63 4.30 14.04
CA VAL A 130 -10.01 5.24 15.00
C VAL A 130 -10.90 5.40 16.22
N GLU A 131 -12.20 5.57 16.03
CA GLU A 131 -13.15 5.77 17.12
C GLU A 131 -13.21 4.55 18.05
N LEU A 132 -13.29 3.33 17.49
CA LEU A 132 -13.23 2.09 18.26
C LEU A 132 -11.91 2.00 19.06
N ILE A 133 -10.79 2.35 18.44
CA ILE A 133 -9.49 2.35 19.14
C ILE A 133 -9.49 3.40 20.26
N HIS A 134 -9.93 4.62 19.99
CA HIS A 134 -9.99 5.71 20.97
C HIS A 134 -10.83 5.33 22.19
N ARG A 135 -11.99 4.72 21.97
CA ARG A 135 -12.92 4.31 23.04
C ARG A 135 -12.40 3.12 23.85
N TYR A 136 -11.87 2.08 23.20
CA TYR A 136 -11.61 0.79 23.85
C TYR A 136 -10.16 0.53 24.24
N THR A 137 -9.21 1.37 23.84
CA THR A 137 -7.78 1.16 24.14
C THR A 137 -7.21 2.11 25.19
N LYS A 138 -8.05 2.87 25.91
CA LYS A 138 -7.61 3.77 26.98
C LYS A 138 -6.79 3.04 28.04
N GLY A 139 -5.60 3.54 28.33
CA GLY A 139 -4.65 2.96 29.27
C GLY A 139 -3.84 1.77 28.72
N VAL A 140 -4.06 1.37 27.46
CA VAL A 140 -3.30 0.30 26.81
C VAL A 140 -2.05 0.89 26.18
N ARG A 141 -0.87 0.50 26.68
CA ARG A 141 0.41 0.97 26.12
C ARG A 141 0.85 0.23 24.87
N THR A 142 0.54 -1.06 24.77
CA THR A 142 1.00 -1.92 23.67
C THR A 142 0.04 -3.10 23.52
N ILE A 143 -0.34 -3.41 22.28
CA ILE A 143 -1.10 -4.60 21.95
C ILE A 143 -0.12 -5.65 21.44
N PRO A 144 0.01 -6.81 22.11
CA PRO A 144 0.94 -7.83 21.67
C PRO A 144 0.47 -8.41 20.32
N PRO A 145 1.39 -8.76 19.40
CA PRO A 145 1.07 -9.40 18.13
C PRO A 145 0.65 -10.87 18.33
N LYS A 146 -0.44 -11.09 19.07
CA LYS A 146 -1.05 -12.39 19.33
C LYS A 146 -2.35 -12.50 18.55
N TRP A 147 -2.50 -13.60 17.83
CA TRP A 147 -3.65 -13.80 16.93
C TRP A 147 -4.99 -13.62 17.63
N ASP A 148 -5.21 -14.23 18.79
CA ASP A 148 -6.51 -14.16 19.48
C ASP A 148 -6.91 -12.73 19.86
N VAL A 149 -5.94 -11.86 20.13
CA VAL A 149 -6.18 -10.44 20.45
C VAL A 149 -6.46 -9.66 19.17
N VAL A 150 -5.65 -9.86 18.14
CA VAL A 150 -5.74 -9.13 16.88
C VAL A 150 -7.01 -9.52 16.11
N ARG A 151 -7.34 -10.81 16.08
CA ARG A 151 -8.52 -11.36 15.40
C ARG A 151 -9.80 -10.69 15.87
N PHE A 152 -9.95 -10.46 17.18
CA PHE A 152 -11.17 -9.81 17.71
C PHE A 152 -11.41 -8.43 17.09
N ILE A 153 -10.37 -7.60 16.97
CA ILE A 153 -10.50 -6.25 16.44
C ILE A 153 -10.66 -6.28 14.92
N VAL A 154 -9.93 -7.17 14.24
CA VAL A 154 -10.11 -7.40 12.79
C VAL A 154 -11.54 -7.83 12.49
N ASP A 155 -12.07 -8.81 13.22
CA ASP A 155 -13.45 -9.30 13.04
C ASP A 155 -14.46 -8.17 13.28
N ALA A 156 -14.28 -7.36 14.33
CA ALA A 156 -15.18 -6.25 14.65
C ALA A 156 -15.24 -5.21 13.52
N ILE A 157 -14.08 -4.73 13.02
CA ILE A 157 -14.07 -3.72 11.96
C ILE A 157 -14.53 -4.29 10.61
N VAL A 158 -14.21 -5.56 10.33
CA VAL A 158 -14.61 -6.21 9.08
C VAL A 158 -16.11 -6.48 9.07
N GLN A 159 -16.68 -6.90 10.21
CA GLN A 159 -18.15 -7.03 10.34
C GLN A 159 -18.84 -5.69 10.14
N TYR A 160 -18.38 -4.61 10.78
CA TYR A 160 -18.91 -3.27 10.55
C TYR A 160 -18.86 -2.86 9.07
N THR A 161 -17.71 -3.11 8.43
CA THR A 161 -17.51 -2.85 7.00
C THR A 161 -18.51 -3.64 6.15
N MET A 162 -18.69 -4.93 6.44
CA MET A 162 -19.61 -5.81 5.71
C MET A 162 -21.08 -5.42 5.91
N GLU A 163 -21.49 -5.20 7.15
CA GLU A 163 -22.84 -4.76 7.51
C GLU A 163 -23.18 -3.41 6.86
N SER A 164 -22.19 -2.52 6.70
CA SER A 164 -22.38 -1.25 5.99
C SER A 164 -22.74 -1.45 4.51
N TYR A 165 -22.09 -2.39 3.80
CA TYR A 165 -22.47 -2.75 2.43
C TYR A 165 -23.88 -3.37 2.36
N GLU A 166 -24.28 -4.12 3.39
CA GLU A 166 -25.61 -4.74 3.45
C GLU A 166 -26.71 -3.72 3.77
N LYS A 167 -26.41 -2.75 4.64
CA LYS A 167 -27.33 -1.70 5.08
C LYS A 167 -27.54 -0.62 4.01
N PHE A 168 -26.52 -0.34 3.21
CA PHE A 168 -26.55 0.73 2.21
C PHE A 168 -26.44 0.16 0.80
N PRO A 169 -27.56 -0.14 0.10
CA PRO A 169 -27.53 -0.70 -1.25
C PRO A 169 -26.74 0.13 -2.26
N LEU A 170 -26.78 1.46 -2.14
CA LEU A 170 -26.00 2.36 -3.00
C LEU A 170 -24.49 2.14 -2.85
N LEU A 171 -24.02 1.79 -1.64
CA LEU A 171 -22.62 1.48 -1.39
C LEU A 171 -22.21 0.16 -2.09
N ALA A 172 -23.07 -0.86 -2.01
CA ALA A 172 -22.86 -2.11 -2.73
C ALA A 172 -22.95 -1.96 -4.26
N GLU A 173 -23.78 -1.04 -4.75
CA GLU A 173 -23.86 -0.67 -6.17
C GLU A 173 -22.63 0.10 -6.63
N PHE A 174 -22.14 1.05 -5.83
CA PHE A 174 -20.92 1.78 -6.11
C PHE A 174 -19.70 0.86 -6.20
N HIS A 175 -19.56 -0.06 -5.25
CA HIS A 175 -18.59 -1.16 -5.29
C HIS A 175 -19.24 -2.46 -5.80
N TRP A 176 -19.84 -2.40 -6.98
CA TRP A 176 -20.55 -3.53 -7.61
C TRP A 176 -19.71 -4.81 -7.68
N GLY A 177 -18.40 -4.69 -7.92
CA GLY A 177 -17.48 -5.81 -8.07
C GLY A 177 -16.95 -6.36 -6.75
N GLY A 178 -16.82 -7.68 -6.66
CA GLY A 178 -16.16 -8.33 -5.53
C GLY A 178 -14.70 -7.88 -5.33
N ALA A 179 -14.00 -7.53 -6.42
CA ALA A 179 -12.61 -7.07 -6.38
C ALA A 179 -12.44 -5.74 -5.63
N HIS A 180 -13.36 -4.79 -5.81
CA HIS A 180 -13.39 -3.55 -5.02
C HIS A 180 -13.50 -3.87 -3.52
N ARG A 181 -14.45 -4.73 -3.18
CA ARG A 181 -14.73 -5.12 -1.79
C ARG A 181 -13.58 -5.91 -1.17
N ILE A 182 -12.85 -6.73 -1.93
CA ILE A 182 -11.61 -7.38 -1.47
C ILE A 182 -10.59 -6.33 -1.03
N SER A 183 -10.33 -5.31 -1.85
CA SER A 183 -9.38 -4.25 -1.49
C SER A 183 -9.80 -3.52 -0.22
N VAL A 184 -11.08 -3.16 -0.10
CA VAL A 184 -11.58 -2.45 1.10
C VAL A 184 -11.50 -3.34 2.35
N ILE A 185 -12.06 -4.55 2.31
CA ILE A 185 -12.07 -5.46 3.47
C ILE A 185 -10.65 -5.86 3.87
N GLY A 186 -9.80 -6.19 2.90
CA GLY A 186 -8.41 -6.51 3.15
C GLY A 186 -7.64 -5.32 3.73
N ALA A 187 -7.85 -4.11 3.22
CA ALA A 187 -7.23 -2.91 3.77
C ALA A 187 -7.71 -2.64 5.20
N MET A 188 -9.00 -2.79 5.50
CA MET A 188 -9.51 -2.63 6.86
C MET A 188 -8.93 -3.68 7.83
N GLY A 189 -8.83 -4.94 7.40
CA GLY A 189 -8.15 -5.99 8.17
C GLY A 189 -6.66 -5.70 8.40
N ALA A 190 -5.96 -5.20 7.38
CA ALA A 190 -4.56 -4.78 7.48
C ALA A 190 -4.39 -3.58 8.42
N SER A 191 -5.20 -2.53 8.26
CA SER A 191 -5.17 -1.33 9.08
C SER A 191 -5.34 -1.66 10.56
N ALA A 192 -6.39 -2.42 10.90
CA ALA A 192 -6.67 -2.76 12.30
C ALA A 192 -5.53 -3.57 12.93
N ALA A 193 -5.03 -4.60 12.25
CA ALA A 193 -3.96 -5.42 12.79
C ALA A 193 -2.61 -4.69 12.83
N GLY A 194 -2.25 -3.96 11.77
CA GLY A 194 -0.97 -3.29 11.63
C GLY A 194 -0.81 -2.09 12.55
N ILE A 195 -1.83 -1.23 12.62
CA ILE A 195 -1.73 0.01 13.40
C ILE A 195 -1.70 -0.24 14.91
N LEU A 196 -2.31 -1.34 15.37
CA LEU A 196 -2.36 -1.71 16.78
C LEU A 196 -1.12 -2.47 17.24
N THR A 197 -0.60 -3.34 16.39
CA THR A 197 0.55 -4.20 16.77
C THR A 197 1.89 -3.64 16.35
N GLY A 198 1.92 -2.72 15.39
CA GLY A 198 3.14 -2.29 14.73
C GLY A 198 3.84 -3.40 13.94
N SER A 199 3.12 -4.47 13.55
CA SER A 199 3.67 -5.61 12.82
C SER A 199 3.01 -5.74 11.44
N SER A 200 3.80 -5.60 10.38
CA SER A 200 3.37 -5.73 9.00
C SER A 200 2.98 -7.17 8.65
N THR A 201 3.58 -8.16 9.32
CA THR A 201 3.19 -9.57 9.20
C THR A 201 1.81 -9.79 9.81
N MET A 202 1.54 -9.25 11.00
CA MET A 202 0.20 -9.32 11.59
C MET A 202 -0.83 -8.56 10.76
N ALA A 203 -0.45 -7.42 10.20
CA ALA A 203 -1.30 -6.64 9.31
C ALA A 203 -1.75 -7.45 8.10
N LEU A 204 -0.80 -8.02 7.35
CA LEU A 204 -1.11 -8.83 6.19
C LEU A 204 -1.86 -10.12 6.57
N TRP A 205 -1.61 -10.67 7.76
CA TRP A 205 -2.35 -11.83 8.26
C TRP A 205 -3.81 -11.50 8.57
N GLY A 206 -4.06 -10.33 9.18
CA GLY A 206 -5.39 -9.79 9.42
C GLY A 206 -6.18 -9.58 8.12
N ALA A 207 -5.51 -9.05 7.08
CA ALA A 207 -6.13 -8.90 5.76
C ALA A 207 -6.52 -10.24 5.12
N HIS A 208 -5.61 -11.22 5.14
CA HIS A 208 -5.90 -12.53 4.57
C HIS A 208 -7.02 -13.25 5.33
N HIS A 209 -7.07 -13.15 6.66
CA HIS A 209 -8.19 -13.66 7.45
C HIS A 209 -9.51 -12.96 7.11
N ALA A 210 -9.48 -11.62 7.00
CA ALA A 210 -10.66 -10.83 6.65
C ALA A 210 -11.26 -11.27 5.30
N ILE A 211 -10.43 -11.56 4.30
CA ILE A 211 -10.91 -11.96 2.97
C ILE A 211 -11.25 -13.46 2.93
N ALA A 212 -10.29 -14.32 3.28
CA ALA A 212 -10.38 -15.77 3.08
C ALA A 212 -11.41 -16.45 3.99
N LEU A 213 -11.67 -15.87 5.17
CA LEU A 213 -12.51 -16.50 6.20
C LEU A 213 -13.73 -15.64 6.55
N VAL A 214 -13.58 -14.33 6.79
CA VAL A 214 -14.72 -13.51 7.24
C VAL A 214 -15.63 -13.11 6.07
N MET A 215 -15.09 -12.42 5.05
CA MET A 215 -15.82 -12.00 3.86
C MET A 215 -16.40 -13.18 3.10
N LYS A 216 -15.56 -14.18 2.83
CA LYS A 216 -15.96 -15.36 2.05
C LYS A 216 -17.13 -16.10 2.68
N GLU A 217 -17.07 -16.39 3.98
CA GLU A 217 -18.12 -17.14 4.66
C GLU A 217 -19.36 -16.26 4.94
N GLY A 218 -19.18 -14.99 5.28
CA GLY A 218 -20.30 -14.08 5.57
C GLY A 218 -21.14 -13.73 4.33
N TRP A 219 -20.51 -13.55 3.17
CA TRP A 219 -21.23 -13.21 1.93
C TRP A 219 -21.39 -14.38 0.95
N LEU A 220 -20.78 -15.53 1.24
CA LEU A 220 -20.71 -16.70 0.34
C LEU A 220 -20.17 -16.34 -1.05
N ARG A 221 -19.37 -15.28 -1.13
CA ARG A 221 -18.72 -14.78 -2.34
C ARG A 221 -17.51 -13.92 -1.99
N THR A 222 -16.55 -13.87 -2.90
CA THR A 222 -15.33 -13.07 -2.80
C THR A 222 -15.19 -12.20 -4.06
N GLY A 223 -13.99 -12.14 -4.62
CA GLY A 223 -13.66 -11.47 -5.87
C GLY A 223 -13.94 -12.34 -7.10
N TRP A 224 -13.22 -12.04 -8.19
CA TRP A 224 -13.39 -12.74 -9.46
C TRP A 224 -12.55 -14.02 -9.50
N ALA A 225 -13.07 -15.10 -10.11
CA ALA A 225 -12.32 -16.28 -10.55
C ALA A 225 -11.23 -16.82 -9.58
N GLY A 226 -11.51 -16.88 -8.27
CA GLY A 226 -10.55 -17.36 -7.27
C GLY A 226 -9.47 -16.35 -6.87
N GLN A 227 -9.74 -15.05 -7.02
CA GLN A 227 -8.87 -13.94 -6.60
C GLN A 227 -8.36 -14.11 -5.15
N GLU A 228 -9.17 -14.69 -4.26
CA GLU A 228 -8.84 -14.92 -2.86
C GLU A 228 -7.83 -16.06 -2.63
N ILE A 229 -7.32 -16.70 -3.69
CA ILE A 229 -6.32 -17.76 -3.55
C ILE A 229 -5.08 -17.24 -2.80
N GLN A 230 -4.69 -15.99 -3.06
CA GLN A 230 -3.59 -15.32 -2.34
C GLN A 230 -3.90 -15.24 -0.84
N ASP A 231 -5.16 -15.02 -0.46
CA ASP A 231 -5.56 -14.90 0.93
C ASP A 231 -5.61 -16.26 1.64
N HIS A 232 -6.12 -17.30 0.96
CA HIS A 232 -6.10 -18.66 1.50
C HIS A 232 -4.68 -19.19 1.73
N ILE A 233 -3.78 -18.99 0.76
CA ILE A 233 -2.38 -19.44 0.89
C ILE A 233 -1.53 -18.47 1.70
N GLY A 234 -1.95 -17.21 1.81
CA GLY A 234 -1.26 -16.18 2.59
C GLY A 234 -1.27 -16.48 4.08
N LEU A 235 -2.36 -17.07 4.60
CA LEU A 235 -2.47 -17.49 6.01
C LEU A 235 -1.33 -18.42 6.45
N PRO A 236 -1.03 -19.56 5.78
CA PRO A 236 0.08 -20.43 6.17
C PRO A 236 1.46 -19.91 5.76
N TYR A 237 1.61 -19.21 4.64
CA TYR A 237 2.94 -18.82 4.13
C TYR A 237 3.50 -17.52 4.72
N LEU A 238 2.67 -16.68 5.36
CA LEU A 238 3.13 -15.47 6.05
C LEU A 238 4.22 -15.74 7.08
N CYS A 239 4.11 -16.86 7.80
CA CYS A 239 5.04 -17.27 8.85
C CYS A 239 6.00 -18.38 8.38
N SER A 240 6.05 -18.68 7.08
CA SER A 240 6.96 -19.69 6.56
C SER A 240 8.41 -19.20 6.56
N PHE A 241 9.35 -20.13 6.66
CA PHE A 241 10.78 -19.89 6.50
C PHE A 241 11.35 -20.61 5.27
N ARG A 242 10.49 -21.19 4.42
CA ARG A 242 10.96 -21.83 3.17
C ARG A 242 11.33 -20.76 2.15
N HIS A 243 12.34 -21.05 1.33
CA HIS A 243 12.99 -20.07 0.45
C HIS A 243 12.05 -19.23 -0.44
N GLU A 244 10.99 -19.82 -0.98
CA GLU A 244 10.05 -19.13 -1.88
C GLU A 244 8.77 -18.67 -1.17
N GLU A 245 8.59 -19.08 0.09
CA GLU A 245 7.41 -18.81 0.89
C GLU A 245 7.66 -17.69 1.92
N GLY A 246 8.76 -17.79 2.65
CA GLY A 246 9.08 -16.93 3.77
C GLY A 246 9.74 -15.62 3.35
N ASN A 247 9.09 -14.50 3.64
CA ASN A 247 9.71 -13.19 3.54
C ASN A 247 9.03 -12.19 4.49
N LEU A 248 9.81 -11.23 4.99
CA LEU A 248 9.28 -10.09 5.75
C LEU A 248 8.35 -9.28 4.85
N THR A 249 7.18 -8.88 5.36
CA THR A 249 6.14 -8.23 4.56
C THR A 249 6.67 -7.00 3.82
N GLU A 250 7.49 -6.17 4.48
CA GLU A 250 8.10 -4.97 3.89
C GLU A 250 9.03 -5.27 2.70
N LEU A 251 9.58 -6.49 2.63
CA LEU A 251 10.52 -6.94 1.59
C LEU A 251 9.84 -7.80 0.51
N ARG A 252 8.52 -8.01 0.61
CA ARG A 252 7.71 -8.63 -0.45
C ARG A 252 7.44 -7.61 -1.55
N GLY A 253 6.64 -8.00 -2.54
CA GLY A 253 6.29 -7.15 -3.66
C GLY A 253 5.75 -7.99 -4.81
N LEU A 254 5.51 -7.35 -5.95
CA LEU A 254 4.87 -7.98 -7.10
C LEU A 254 5.71 -9.09 -7.77
N ASN A 255 6.97 -9.23 -7.36
CA ASN A 255 7.83 -10.32 -7.79
C ASN A 255 7.82 -11.54 -6.84
N TYR A 256 7.21 -11.44 -5.66
CA TYR A 256 7.04 -12.56 -4.72
C TYR A 256 5.98 -13.54 -5.27
N PRO A 257 6.25 -14.86 -5.29
CA PRO A 257 5.45 -15.81 -6.08
C PRO A 257 3.95 -15.73 -5.80
N MET A 258 3.54 -15.70 -4.52
CA MET A 258 2.14 -15.73 -4.11
C MET A 258 1.39 -14.39 -4.23
N GLN A 259 2.06 -13.29 -4.61
CA GLN A 259 1.46 -11.96 -4.77
C GLN A 259 1.41 -11.51 -6.23
N SER A 260 1.86 -12.35 -7.17
CA SER A 260 2.29 -11.89 -8.49
C SER A 260 1.27 -12.04 -9.62
N PHE A 261 0.05 -12.47 -9.30
CA PHE A 261 -0.93 -12.91 -10.31
C PHE A 261 -2.37 -12.42 -10.09
N SER A 262 -2.69 -11.77 -8.97
CA SER A 262 -4.05 -11.28 -8.67
C SER A 262 -4.07 -9.78 -8.44
N ALA A 263 -5.00 -9.11 -9.12
CA ALA A 263 -5.29 -7.70 -8.85
C ALA A 263 -5.95 -7.51 -7.47
N ALA A 264 -6.07 -6.26 -7.07
CA ALA A 264 -6.72 -5.77 -5.87
C ALA A 264 -6.04 -6.03 -4.51
N HIS A 265 -4.77 -6.46 -4.54
CA HIS A 265 -3.98 -6.64 -3.32
C HIS A 265 -2.99 -5.50 -3.06
N GLY A 266 -2.71 -4.62 -4.02
CA GLY A 266 -1.73 -3.52 -3.87
C GLY A 266 -2.02 -2.60 -2.71
N ALA A 267 -3.27 -2.12 -2.59
CA ALA A 267 -3.71 -1.33 -1.44
C ALA A 267 -3.51 -2.07 -0.13
N ILE A 268 -3.83 -3.37 -0.09
CA ILE A 268 -3.75 -4.20 1.11
C ILE A 268 -2.29 -4.35 1.57
N ARG A 269 -1.38 -4.68 0.64
CA ARG A 269 0.04 -4.87 0.95
C ARG A 269 0.69 -3.58 1.43
N ASP A 270 0.40 -2.48 0.76
CA ASP A 270 0.91 -1.17 1.16
C ASP A 270 0.33 -0.74 2.53
N THR A 271 -0.98 -0.90 2.72
CA THR A 271 -1.65 -0.66 4.01
C THR A 271 -0.99 -1.48 5.12
N ALA A 272 -0.69 -2.76 4.88
CA ALA A 272 -0.07 -3.63 5.87
C ALA A 272 1.30 -3.11 6.34
N VAL A 273 2.11 -2.59 5.42
CA VAL A 273 3.43 -2.07 5.72
C VAL A 273 3.35 -0.68 6.39
N TYR A 274 2.56 0.22 5.80
CA TYR A 274 2.48 1.61 6.24
C TYR A 274 1.74 1.75 7.59
N SER A 275 0.68 0.96 7.82
CA SER A 275 0.00 0.93 9.13
C SER A 275 0.91 0.41 10.23
N ALA A 276 1.77 -0.58 9.93
CA ALA A 276 2.74 -1.09 10.88
C ALA A 276 3.82 -0.05 11.22
N MET A 277 4.29 0.73 10.24
CA MET A 277 5.17 1.88 10.47
C MET A 277 4.53 2.88 11.45
N MET A 278 3.28 3.26 11.21
CA MET A 278 2.53 4.18 12.08
C MET A 278 2.29 3.60 13.48
N GLY A 279 1.92 2.32 13.56
CA GLY A 279 1.72 1.63 14.84
C GLY A 279 2.98 1.63 15.72
N ARG A 280 4.17 1.53 15.10
CA ARG A 280 5.46 1.64 15.79
C ARG A 280 5.86 3.08 16.11
N GLY A 281 5.30 4.07 15.42
CA GLY A 281 5.73 5.47 15.46
C GLY A 281 7.09 5.70 14.78
N THR A 282 7.44 4.87 13.80
CA THR A 282 8.69 5.00 13.03
C THR A 282 8.49 5.94 11.83
N ALA A 283 9.57 6.56 11.36
CA ALA A 283 9.51 7.53 10.25
C ALA A 283 9.63 6.91 8.85
N TRP A 284 9.83 5.59 8.74
CA TRP A 284 9.94 4.86 7.48
C TRP A 284 9.52 3.40 7.65
N CYS A 285 9.19 2.75 6.55
CA CYS A 285 8.78 1.36 6.41
C CYS A 285 9.99 0.42 6.25
N ALA A 286 10.81 0.62 5.21
CA ALA A 286 11.92 -0.28 4.86
C ALA A 286 13.28 0.42 4.70
N SER A 287 13.30 1.64 4.15
CA SER A 287 14.52 2.37 3.81
C SER A 287 14.38 3.87 4.12
N PRO A 288 15.17 4.39 5.09
CA PRO A 288 15.22 5.83 5.35
C PRO A 288 15.79 6.62 4.15
N VAL A 289 16.62 5.97 3.31
CA VAL A 289 17.17 6.59 2.11
C VAL A 289 16.08 6.88 1.08
N VAL A 290 15.15 5.92 0.88
CA VAL A 290 14.01 6.12 -0.03
C VAL A 290 13.08 7.18 0.54
N LYS A 291 12.76 7.11 1.84
CA LYS A 291 11.92 8.12 2.52
C LYS A 291 12.40 9.54 2.32
N VAL A 292 13.70 9.78 2.53
CA VAL A 292 14.29 11.12 2.36
C VAL A 292 14.38 11.51 0.88
N ALA A 293 14.66 10.58 -0.03
CA ALA A 293 14.77 10.88 -1.46
C ALA A 293 13.46 11.41 -2.08
N PHE A 294 12.31 11.04 -1.52
CA PHE A 294 11.00 11.52 -1.95
C PHE A 294 10.47 12.72 -1.15
N ALA A 295 11.19 13.14 -0.11
CA ALA A 295 10.94 14.39 0.60
C ALA A 295 11.49 15.61 -0.19
N ASP A 296 11.30 15.61 -1.51
CA ASP A 296 11.82 16.62 -2.43
C ASP A 296 10.67 17.45 -3.04
N PRO A 297 10.58 18.76 -2.71
CA PRO A 297 9.55 19.63 -3.26
C PRO A 297 9.71 19.91 -4.77
N HIS A 298 10.81 19.49 -5.39
CA HIS A 298 11.05 19.64 -6.82
C HIS A 298 10.50 18.48 -7.66
N LEU A 299 9.95 17.44 -7.04
CA LEU A 299 9.25 16.38 -7.77
C LEU A 299 7.99 16.93 -8.44
N VAL A 300 7.72 16.46 -9.66
CA VAL A 300 6.55 16.87 -10.45
C VAL A 300 5.24 16.38 -9.82
N PHE A 301 5.28 15.18 -9.25
CA PHE A 301 4.16 14.59 -8.52
C PHE A 301 4.33 14.86 -7.03
N ASP A 302 3.28 15.38 -6.39
CA ASP A 302 3.29 15.66 -4.95
C ASP A 302 2.91 14.41 -4.16
N PHE A 303 3.92 13.72 -3.63
CA PHE A 303 3.75 12.52 -2.79
C PHE A 303 3.20 12.81 -1.39
N LYS A 304 3.05 14.09 -1.00
CA LYS A 304 2.35 14.49 0.23
C LYS A 304 0.83 14.57 0.01
N HIS A 305 0.40 14.90 -1.21
CA HIS A 305 -1.02 14.99 -1.56
C HIS A 305 -1.33 14.20 -2.85
N PRO A 306 -1.06 12.88 -2.85
CA PRO A 306 -1.15 12.04 -4.05
C PRO A 306 -2.53 12.05 -4.70
N ARG A 307 -3.59 11.96 -3.90
CA ARG A 307 -4.98 11.94 -4.39
C ARG A 307 -5.40 13.27 -5.00
N LEU A 308 -4.85 14.40 -4.49
CA LEU A 308 -5.06 15.71 -5.10
C LEU A 308 -4.39 15.79 -6.48
N CYS A 309 -3.18 15.25 -6.64
CA CYS A 309 -2.53 15.16 -7.95
C CYS A 309 -3.36 14.35 -8.94
N ILE A 310 -3.88 13.19 -8.51
CA ILE A 310 -4.75 12.35 -9.33
C ILE A 310 -6.05 13.09 -9.69
N ALA A 311 -6.69 13.76 -8.73
CA ALA A 311 -7.89 14.55 -8.97
C ALA A 311 -7.64 15.69 -9.98
N LYS A 312 -6.53 16.43 -9.84
CA LYS A 312 -6.10 17.44 -10.81
C LYS A 312 -5.88 16.83 -12.19
N ALA A 313 -5.27 15.64 -12.27
CA ALA A 313 -5.07 14.95 -13.54
C ALA A 313 -6.41 14.57 -14.21
N CYS A 314 -7.39 14.08 -13.44
CA CYS A 314 -8.75 13.81 -13.92
C CYS A 314 -9.44 15.07 -14.48
N LEU A 315 -9.15 16.23 -13.90
CA LEU A 315 -9.62 17.54 -14.37
C LEU A 315 -8.76 18.16 -15.48
N ARG A 316 -7.71 17.46 -15.94
CA ARG A 316 -6.71 17.96 -16.91
C ARG A 316 -5.97 19.23 -16.45
N GLN A 317 -5.77 19.35 -15.14
CA GLN A 317 -5.07 20.45 -14.48
C GLN A 317 -3.69 20.06 -13.96
N PHE A 318 -3.32 18.78 -14.06
CA PHE A 318 -1.97 18.31 -13.74
C PHE A 318 -1.06 18.55 -14.93
N MET A 319 0.14 19.10 -14.68
CA MET A 319 1.12 19.40 -15.71
C MET A 319 2.28 18.40 -15.63
N PRO A 320 2.31 17.35 -16.49
CA PRO A 320 3.40 16.39 -16.49
C PRO A 320 4.68 17.01 -17.05
N ALA A 321 5.82 16.43 -16.68
CA ALA A 321 7.08 16.66 -17.38
C ALA A 321 7.23 15.69 -18.56
N GLY A 322 8.14 16.00 -19.48
CA GLY A 322 8.48 15.12 -20.61
C GLY A 322 7.62 15.33 -21.87
N GLU A 323 6.75 16.35 -21.88
CA GLU A 323 6.05 16.77 -23.10
C GLU A 323 7.04 17.19 -24.18
N ARG A 324 6.64 16.97 -25.43
CA ARG A 324 7.49 17.18 -26.61
C ARG A 324 7.09 18.39 -27.44
N ASP A 325 6.07 19.15 -27.03
CA ASP A 325 5.56 20.33 -27.73
C ASP A 325 6.66 21.29 -28.20
N PRO A 326 7.72 21.61 -27.42
CA PRO A 326 8.77 22.52 -27.88
C PRO A 326 9.58 22.00 -29.08
N SER A 327 9.54 20.69 -29.35
CA SER A 327 10.27 20.02 -30.43
C SER A 327 9.37 19.55 -31.58
N LEU A 328 8.06 19.77 -31.46
CA LEU A 328 7.06 19.34 -32.43
C LEU A 328 6.44 20.57 -33.13
N PRO A 329 5.92 20.40 -34.36
CA PRO A 329 5.02 21.39 -34.94
C PRO A 329 3.78 21.58 -34.05
N ALA A 330 3.16 22.76 -34.15
CA ALA A 330 1.87 23.02 -33.51
C ALA A 330 0.83 22.00 -33.97
N HIS A 331 0.04 21.45 -33.03
CA HIS A 331 -0.95 20.39 -33.25
C HIS A 331 -2.25 20.64 -32.50
#